data_AF-A0A7H8JW53-F1
#
_entry.id   AF-A0A7H8JW53-F1
#
_cell.length_a   1.000
_cell.length_b   1.000
_cell.length_c   1.000
_cell.angle_alpha   90.00
_cell.angle_beta   90.00
_cell.angle_gamma   90.00
#
_symmetry.space_group_name_H-M   'P 1'
#
loop_
_entity.id
_entity.type
_entity.pdbx_description
1 polymer ?
#
loop_
_entity_poly.entity_id
_entity_poly.type
_entity_poly.pdbx_seq_one_letter_code
_entity_poly.pdbx_strand_id
1 'polypeptide(L)'
;MPKTADRPSRGRLLRRGAAVALLLALAGYLVGQYLTGGRTAPRCRVVQADGGGASYEFTAEQAVNAATISAVGTSRKMPERAVTIALATALQESGLRNLGHGDRDSLGLFQQRPSQGWGDRGQIMDPVYSSQQFYKHLAEVPGYSRLPLTVAAQRVQRSGYPQAYAKHEPDATLLAAALTGRAAAGLSCEGRPGIEPGDPERVRTALVRDFGRGILPESSATGSGKSAGGGKGGSGDKGDGDTVTVPVPASGDPAAGTPRRRGWALAHWAVANSSALRIEKVTYAGREWRASDDGPGPWREVSPDKGSGAGGSSPGEGGGAGEVRIGVGE
;
A
#
# COMPACT_ATOMS: atom_id res chain seq x y z
N MET A 1 -21.62 58.71 56.34
CA MET A 1 -20.79 57.76 55.56
C MET A 1 -21.19 56.34 55.91
N PRO A 2 -21.47 55.49 54.91
CA PRO A 2 -20.83 54.18 54.88
C PRO A 2 -20.13 53.96 53.52
N LYS A 3 -18.92 53.37 53.59
CA LYS A 3 -18.07 53.01 52.46
C LYS A 3 -18.72 51.84 51.70
N THR A 4 -18.96 52.01 50.40
CA THR A 4 -19.22 50.90 49.47
C THR A 4 -17.96 50.04 49.36
N ALA A 5 -18.05 48.78 49.80
CA ALA A 5 -16.99 47.80 49.65
C ALA A 5 -16.92 47.31 48.20
N ASP A 6 -15.81 47.62 47.53
CA ASP A 6 -15.53 47.20 46.16
C ASP A 6 -15.16 45.70 46.14
N ARG A 7 -15.98 44.85 45.51
CA ARG A 7 -15.73 43.39 45.40
C ARG A 7 -14.68 43.13 44.31
N PRO A 8 -13.54 42.47 44.60
CA PRO A 8 -12.51 42.28 43.60
C PRO A 8 -12.88 41.18 42.60
N SER A 9 -12.95 41.57 41.33
CA SER A 9 -12.28 40.98 40.16
C SER A 9 -12.21 39.45 39.94
N ARG A 10 -13.09 38.62 40.53
CA ARG A 10 -13.16 37.16 40.26
C ARG A 10 -13.23 36.82 38.76
N GLY A 11 -13.93 37.64 37.96
CA GLY A 11 -13.99 37.48 36.51
C GLY A 11 -12.66 37.73 35.77
N ARG A 12 -11.76 38.57 36.33
CA ARG A 12 -10.44 38.84 35.72
C ARG A 12 -9.46 37.68 35.97
N LEU A 13 -9.53 37.04 37.14
CA LEU A 13 -8.70 35.88 37.46
C LEU A 13 -9.08 34.67 36.59
N LEU A 14 -10.38 34.41 36.39
CA LEU A 14 -10.87 33.34 35.51
C LEU A 14 -10.49 33.58 34.04
N ARG A 15 -10.60 34.81 33.54
CA ARG A 15 -10.17 35.17 32.18
C ARG A 15 -8.66 35.01 31.98
N ARG A 16 -7.85 35.37 32.98
CA ARG A 16 -6.39 35.16 32.95
C ARG A 16 -6.04 33.67 32.97
N GLY A 17 -6.73 32.86 33.78
CA GLY A 17 -6.56 31.41 33.80
C GLY A 17 -6.88 30.76 32.46
N ALA A 18 -8.00 31.14 31.83
CA ALA A 18 -8.38 30.63 30.50
C ALA A 18 -7.38 31.04 29.41
N ALA A 19 -6.89 32.28 29.44
CA ALA A 19 -5.88 32.75 28.49
C ALA A 19 -4.55 32.00 28.63
N VAL A 20 -4.11 31.72 29.86
CA VAL A 20 -2.89 30.94 30.12
C VAL A 20 -3.07 29.49 29.64
N ALA A 21 -4.22 28.86 29.91
CA ALA A 21 -4.50 27.50 29.44
C ALA A 21 -4.51 27.40 27.90
N LEU A 22 -5.10 28.38 27.20
CA LEU A 22 -5.07 28.46 25.74
C LEU A 22 -3.66 28.64 25.19
N LEU A 23 -2.84 29.50 25.82
CA LEU A 23 -1.45 29.70 25.42
C LEU A 23 -0.61 28.44 25.64
N LEU A 24 -0.82 27.72 26.75
CA LEU A 24 -0.14 26.44 27.01
C LEU A 24 -0.58 25.35 26.02
N ALA A 25 -1.86 25.29 25.65
CA ALA A 25 -2.35 24.37 24.62
C ALA A 25 -1.76 24.70 23.23
N LEU A 26 -1.69 25.98 22.86
CA LEU A 26 -1.07 26.44 21.62
C LEU A 26 0.44 26.15 21.61
N ALA A 27 1.14 26.42 22.71
CA ALA A 27 2.56 26.11 22.85
C ALA A 27 2.81 24.60 22.77
N GLY A 28 1.98 23.79 23.44
CA GLY A 28 2.03 22.32 23.32
C GLY A 28 1.78 21.83 21.90
N TYR A 29 0.83 22.44 21.17
CA TYR A 29 0.58 22.15 19.77
C TYR A 29 1.76 22.54 18.87
N LEU A 30 2.33 23.73 19.04
CA LEU A 30 3.49 24.20 18.27
C LEU A 30 4.75 23.41 18.56
N VAL A 31 5.00 23.04 19.82
CA VAL A 31 6.09 22.14 20.21
C VAL A 31 5.86 20.75 19.63
N GLY A 32 4.62 20.24 19.66
CA GLY A 32 4.25 19.00 18.99
C GLY A 32 4.54 19.06 17.49
N GLN A 33 4.11 20.11 16.79
CA GLN A 33 4.39 20.35 15.37
C GLN A 33 5.89 20.44 15.08
N TYR A 34 6.65 21.15 15.91
CA TYR A 34 8.09 21.31 15.76
C TYR A 34 8.86 20.00 15.99
N LEU A 35 8.49 19.24 17.04
CA LEU A 35 9.13 17.95 17.37
C LEU A 35 8.72 16.83 16.40
N THR A 36 7.51 16.87 15.82
CA THR A 36 7.03 15.88 14.84
C THR A 36 7.27 16.31 13.40
N GLY A 37 7.89 17.47 13.16
CA GLY A 37 8.07 18.05 11.84
C GLY A 37 6.76 18.38 11.10
N GLY A 38 5.62 18.39 11.80
CA GLY A 38 4.31 18.77 11.28
C GLY A 38 3.73 17.90 10.15
N ARG A 39 4.40 16.81 9.74
CA ARG A 39 3.96 16.00 8.60
C ARG A 39 3.05 14.85 9.04
N THR A 40 1.75 15.10 9.07
CA THR A 40 0.73 14.07 8.74
C THR A 40 0.35 14.16 7.27
N ALA A 41 1.33 14.40 6.40
CA ALA A 41 1.12 14.48 4.96
C ALA A 41 0.96 13.06 4.37
N PRO A 42 0.19 12.93 3.28
CA PRO A 42 0.16 11.70 2.49
C PRO A 42 1.58 11.27 2.11
N ARG A 43 1.88 9.99 2.35
CA ARG A 43 3.21 9.41 2.10
C ARG A 43 3.33 8.76 0.76
N CYS A 44 2.22 8.56 0.06
CA CYS A 44 2.18 7.87 -1.21
C CYS A 44 1.37 8.67 -2.22
N ARG A 45 1.76 8.56 -3.48
CA ARG A 45 1.10 9.22 -4.60
C ARG A 45 1.04 8.27 -5.79
N VAL A 46 -0.14 8.19 -6.41
CA VAL A 46 -0.29 7.65 -7.76
C VAL A 46 -0.50 8.77 -8.75
N VAL A 47 0.08 8.62 -9.94
CA VAL A 47 -0.06 9.56 -11.05
C VAL A 47 -0.55 8.83 -12.29
N GLN A 48 -1.33 9.52 -13.12
CA GLN A 48 -1.70 9.00 -14.44
C GLN A 48 -0.46 8.87 -15.33
N ALA A 49 -0.35 7.75 -16.06
CA ALA A 49 0.81 7.44 -16.90
C ALA A 49 1.06 8.47 -18.03
N ASP A 50 0.00 9.06 -18.58
CA ASP A 50 0.08 9.86 -19.82
C ASP A 50 0.22 11.37 -19.58
N GLY A 51 0.69 11.80 -18.41
CA GLY A 51 0.95 13.22 -18.11
C GLY A 51 -0.32 14.09 -17.95
N GLY A 52 -1.51 13.48 -17.89
CA GLY A 52 -2.80 14.18 -17.73
C GLY A 52 -3.02 14.87 -16.38
N GLY A 53 -1.99 14.99 -15.54
CA GLY A 53 -2.01 15.73 -14.27
C GLY A 53 -2.81 15.09 -13.13
N ALA A 54 -3.72 14.15 -13.42
CA ALA A 54 -4.50 13.47 -12.40
C ALA A 54 -3.58 12.66 -11.46
N SER A 55 -3.77 12.88 -10.16
CA SER A 55 -3.04 12.16 -9.12
C SER A 55 -3.90 11.98 -7.88
N TYR A 56 -3.60 10.93 -7.13
CA TYR A 56 -4.24 10.65 -5.85
C TYR A 56 -3.16 10.44 -4.78
N GLU A 57 -3.31 11.13 -3.66
CA GLU A 57 -2.39 11.09 -2.53
C GLU A 57 -3.04 10.39 -1.33
N PHE A 58 -2.28 9.52 -0.66
CA PHE A 58 -2.77 8.68 0.41
C PHE A 58 -1.67 8.30 1.40
N THR A 59 -2.06 7.81 2.57
CA THR A 59 -1.13 7.40 3.62
C THR A 59 -0.46 6.06 3.30
N ALA A 60 0.65 5.77 3.98
CA ALA A 60 1.30 4.46 3.88
C ALA A 60 0.37 3.31 4.29
N GLU A 61 -0.53 3.52 5.28
CA GLU A 61 -1.55 2.52 5.67
C GLU A 61 -2.49 2.22 4.50
N GLN A 62 -3.03 3.27 3.87
CA GLN A 62 -3.92 3.14 2.73
C GLN A 62 -3.22 2.48 1.54
N ALA A 63 -1.91 2.72 1.36
CA ALA A 63 -1.10 2.10 0.32
C ALA A 63 -1.00 0.59 0.48
N VAL A 64 -0.66 0.13 1.68
CA VAL A 64 -0.57 -1.31 2.02
C VAL A 64 -1.92 -2.00 1.78
N ASN A 65 -3.02 -1.38 2.23
CA ASN A 65 -4.35 -1.94 2.06
C ASN A 65 -4.78 -1.99 0.59
N ALA A 66 -4.55 -0.93 -0.18
CA ALA A 66 -4.84 -0.91 -1.62
C ALA A 66 -4.01 -1.95 -2.39
N ALA A 67 -2.72 -2.08 -2.06
CA ALA A 67 -1.84 -3.09 -2.64
C ALA A 67 -2.30 -4.51 -2.31
N THR A 68 -2.78 -4.75 -1.09
CA THR A 68 -3.35 -6.05 -0.68
C THR A 68 -4.62 -6.38 -1.48
N ILE A 69 -5.56 -5.43 -1.62
CA ILE A 69 -6.79 -5.60 -2.41
C ILE A 69 -6.44 -5.94 -3.87
N SER A 70 -5.44 -5.25 -4.46
CA SER A 70 -4.99 -5.50 -5.83
C SER A 70 -4.34 -6.89 -5.95
N ALA A 71 -3.39 -7.22 -5.07
CA ALA A 71 -2.67 -8.49 -5.06
C ALA A 71 -3.61 -9.69 -4.98
N VAL A 72 -4.60 -9.65 -4.08
CA VAL A 72 -5.64 -10.68 -3.95
C VAL A 72 -6.47 -10.79 -5.24
N GLY A 73 -6.88 -9.66 -5.81
CA GLY A 73 -7.64 -9.64 -7.07
C GLY A 73 -6.86 -10.28 -8.22
N THR A 74 -5.61 -9.87 -8.40
CA THR A 74 -4.73 -10.40 -9.45
C THR A 74 -4.42 -11.89 -9.26
N SER A 75 -4.21 -12.34 -8.01
CA SER A 75 -3.95 -13.75 -7.69
C SER A 75 -5.16 -14.64 -7.95
N ARG A 76 -6.36 -14.06 -7.87
CA ARG A 76 -7.62 -14.71 -8.27
C ARG A 76 -7.94 -14.57 -9.77
N LYS A 77 -7.00 -14.03 -10.57
CA LYS A 77 -7.18 -13.78 -12.01
C LYS A 77 -8.36 -12.85 -12.31
N MET A 78 -8.70 -11.97 -11.37
CA MET A 78 -9.74 -10.98 -11.58
C MET A 78 -9.22 -9.89 -12.54
N PRO A 79 -10.06 -9.38 -13.46
CA PRO A 79 -9.66 -8.31 -14.36
C PRO A 79 -9.43 -6.99 -13.59
N GLU A 80 -8.67 -6.07 -14.17
CA GLU A 80 -8.42 -4.74 -13.56
C GLU A 80 -9.72 -4.03 -13.16
N ARG A 81 -10.80 -4.17 -13.95
CA ARG A 81 -12.11 -3.60 -13.62
C ARG A 81 -12.64 -4.08 -12.26
N ALA A 82 -12.41 -5.35 -11.90
CA ALA A 82 -12.80 -5.88 -10.59
C ALA A 82 -11.98 -5.24 -9.47
N VAL A 83 -10.68 -5.04 -9.69
CA VAL A 83 -9.80 -4.34 -8.75
C VAL A 83 -10.24 -2.89 -8.57
N THR A 84 -10.61 -2.20 -9.65
CA THR A 84 -11.19 -0.84 -9.57
C THR A 84 -12.47 -0.81 -8.72
N ILE A 85 -13.38 -1.77 -8.93
CA ILE A 85 -14.63 -1.87 -8.15
C ILE A 85 -14.32 -2.12 -6.66
N ALA A 86 -13.39 -3.02 -6.35
CA ALA A 86 -12.99 -3.32 -4.97
C ALA A 86 -12.34 -2.11 -4.29
N LEU A 87 -11.40 -1.42 -4.95
CA LEU A 87 -10.75 -0.23 -4.41
C LEU A 87 -11.72 0.92 -4.18
N ALA A 88 -12.63 1.18 -5.12
CA ALA A 88 -13.69 2.18 -4.95
C ALA A 88 -14.64 1.82 -3.80
N THR A 89 -14.93 0.53 -3.63
CA THR A 89 -15.72 0.05 -2.50
C THR A 89 -14.99 0.31 -1.19
N ALA A 90 -13.75 -0.14 -1.03
CA ALA A 90 -12.99 0.08 0.20
C ALA A 90 -12.71 1.57 0.50
N LEU A 91 -12.57 2.41 -0.53
CA LEU A 91 -12.51 3.87 -0.37
C LEU A 91 -13.81 4.42 0.21
N GLN A 92 -14.96 3.95 -0.27
CA GLN A 92 -16.26 4.39 0.24
C GLN A 92 -16.57 3.86 1.64
N GLU A 93 -16.22 2.60 1.91
CA GLU A 93 -16.58 1.92 3.16
C GLU A 93 -15.67 2.34 4.31
N SER A 94 -14.36 2.49 4.07
CA SER A 94 -13.40 2.76 5.14
C SER A 94 -12.33 3.79 4.81
N GLY A 95 -12.35 4.38 3.62
CA GLY A 95 -11.25 5.20 3.12
C GLY A 95 -9.95 4.42 3.00
N LEU A 96 -10.00 3.13 2.61
CA LEU A 96 -8.85 2.21 2.56
C LEU A 96 -8.16 1.95 3.91
N ARG A 97 -8.88 2.08 5.02
CA ARG A 97 -8.36 1.79 6.37
C ARG A 97 -8.96 0.50 6.92
N ASN A 98 -8.19 -0.26 7.67
CA ASN A 98 -8.67 -1.53 8.22
C ASN A 98 -9.31 -1.30 9.60
N LEU A 99 -10.58 -0.91 9.62
CA LEU A 99 -11.23 -0.38 10.82
C LEU A 99 -11.73 -1.49 11.75
N GLY A 100 -11.38 -1.41 13.03
CA GLY A 100 -11.89 -2.31 14.09
C GLY A 100 -13.30 -2.00 14.57
N HIS A 101 -13.99 -1.07 13.92
CA HIS A 101 -15.33 -0.54 14.25
C HIS A 101 -16.05 -0.07 12.97
N GLY A 102 -17.35 0.20 13.10
CA GLY A 102 -18.25 0.61 12.02
C GLY A 102 -19.69 0.73 12.50
N ASP A 103 -20.64 0.89 11.56
CA ASP A 103 -22.06 0.78 11.90
C ASP A 103 -22.39 -0.65 12.37
N ARG A 104 -23.09 -0.78 13.50
CA ARG A 104 -23.39 -2.06 14.16
C ARG A 104 -22.10 -2.88 14.43
N ASP A 105 -21.96 -4.04 13.81
CA ASP A 105 -20.80 -4.94 13.88
C ASP A 105 -19.97 -4.94 12.60
N SER A 106 -20.05 -3.88 11.80
CA SER A 106 -19.25 -3.74 10.57
C SER A 106 -17.76 -3.52 10.90
N LEU A 107 -16.90 -4.20 10.14
CA LEU A 107 -15.46 -4.24 10.37
C LEU A 107 -14.66 -4.27 9.06
N GLY A 108 -13.38 -3.92 9.18
CA GLY A 108 -12.37 -4.08 8.15
C GLY A 108 -12.52 -3.14 6.95
N LEU A 109 -11.81 -3.48 5.87
CA LEU A 109 -11.70 -2.67 4.65
C LEU A 109 -13.03 -2.41 3.94
N PHE A 110 -13.92 -3.40 3.96
CA PHE A 110 -15.19 -3.36 3.22
C PHE A 110 -16.39 -3.17 4.16
N GLN A 111 -16.16 -2.85 5.45
CA GLN A 111 -17.20 -2.74 6.47
C GLN A 111 -18.16 -3.95 6.47
N GLN A 112 -17.58 -5.14 6.36
CA GLN A 112 -18.31 -6.41 6.34
C GLN A 112 -18.79 -6.78 7.75
N ARG A 113 -19.89 -7.52 7.83
CA ARG A 113 -20.56 -7.82 9.11
C ARG A 113 -20.54 -9.31 9.44
N PRO A 114 -20.00 -9.72 10.60
CA PRO A 114 -20.11 -11.09 11.07
C PRO A 114 -21.55 -11.59 11.14
N SER A 115 -22.48 -10.77 11.63
CA SER A 115 -23.91 -11.11 11.73
C SER A 115 -24.60 -11.32 10.37
N GLN A 116 -23.98 -10.93 9.26
CA GLN A 116 -24.50 -11.19 7.90
C GLN A 116 -23.77 -12.36 7.21
N GLY A 117 -22.91 -13.09 7.92
CA GLY A 117 -22.25 -14.28 7.40
C GLY A 117 -20.99 -14.01 6.56
N TRP A 118 -20.40 -12.81 6.65
CA TRP A 118 -19.17 -12.47 5.93
C TRP A 118 -17.90 -13.11 6.52
N GLY A 119 -17.98 -13.69 7.71
CA GLY A 119 -16.85 -14.27 8.47
C GLY A 119 -16.88 -13.88 9.94
N ASP A 120 -16.01 -14.45 10.76
CA ASP A 120 -15.83 -13.99 12.14
C ASP A 120 -15.04 -12.67 12.22
N ARG A 121 -14.95 -12.07 13.42
CA ARG A 121 -14.24 -10.80 13.64
C ARG A 121 -12.76 -10.88 13.22
N GLY A 122 -12.07 -11.97 13.53
CA GLY A 122 -10.66 -12.13 13.19
C GLY A 122 -10.47 -12.25 11.68
N GLN A 123 -11.34 -13.01 11.02
CA GLN A 123 -11.36 -13.17 9.57
C GLN A 123 -11.62 -11.84 8.85
N ILE A 124 -12.64 -11.08 9.24
CA ILE A 124 -12.97 -9.81 8.55
C ILE A 124 -11.88 -8.75 8.77
N MET A 125 -11.21 -8.78 9.92
CA MET A 125 -10.06 -7.89 10.19
C MET A 125 -8.80 -8.27 9.42
N ASP A 126 -8.75 -9.43 8.75
CA ASP A 126 -7.68 -9.76 7.82
C ASP A 126 -7.99 -9.16 6.42
N PRO A 127 -7.17 -8.18 5.94
CA PRO A 127 -7.33 -7.59 4.62
C PRO A 127 -7.33 -8.60 3.47
N VAL A 128 -6.58 -9.70 3.60
CA VAL A 128 -6.52 -10.74 2.57
C VAL A 128 -7.83 -11.51 2.53
N TYR A 129 -8.33 -11.96 3.69
CA TYR A 129 -9.61 -12.66 3.78
C TYR A 129 -10.78 -11.80 3.30
N SER A 130 -10.91 -10.57 3.82
CA SER A 130 -12.03 -9.68 3.47
C SER A 130 -12.06 -9.33 1.98
N SER A 131 -10.89 -9.14 1.36
CA SER A 131 -10.74 -8.97 -0.09
C SER A 131 -11.16 -10.24 -0.85
N GLN A 132 -10.77 -11.42 -0.40
CA GLN A 132 -11.18 -12.68 -1.03
C GLN A 132 -12.70 -12.87 -1.01
N GLN A 133 -13.36 -12.57 0.12
CA GLN A 133 -14.82 -12.63 0.21
C GLN A 133 -15.47 -11.62 -0.73
N PHE A 134 -14.98 -10.38 -0.78
CA PHE A 134 -15.49 -9.37 -1.70
C PHE A 134 -15.43 -9.85 -3.16
N TYR A 135 -14.28 -10.34 -3.62
CA TYR A 135 -14.14 -10.83 -5.00
C TYR A 135 -14.98 -12.07 -5.28
N LYS A 136 -15.17 -12.96 -4.30
CA LYS A 136 -16.07 -14.11 -4.41
C LYS A 136 -17.49 -13.66 -4.73
N HIS A 137 -18.03 -12.71 -3.95
CA HIS A 137 -19.37 -12.18 -4.18
C HIS A 137 -19.46 -11.34 -5.46
N LEU A 138 -18.44 -10.57 -5.80
CA LEU A 138 -18.41 -9.81 -7.06
C LEU A 138 -18.48 -10.75 -8.28
N ALA A 139 -17.79 -11.89 -8.24
CA ALA A 139 -17.82 -12.88 -9.32
C ALA A 139 -19.21 -13.50 -9.54
N GLU A 140 -20.05 -13.54 -8.50
CA GLU A 140 -21.44 -14.01 -8.57
C GLU A 140 -22.38 -12.98 -9.20
N VAL A 141 -21.97 -11.72 -9.35
CA VAL A 141 -22.78 -10.66 -9.97
C VAL A 141 -22.76 -10.77 -11.51
N PRO A 142 -23.88 -11.11 -12.17
CA PRO A 142 -23.88 -11.31 -13.62
C PRO A 142 -23.50 -10.04 -14.37
N GLY A 143 -22.49 -10.15 -15.23
CA GLY A 143 -22.03 -9.06 -16.09
C GLY A 143 -21.45 -7.85 -15.34
N TYR A 144 -20.99 -8.00 -14.10
CA TYR A 144 -20.51 -6.88 -13.25
C TYR A 144 -19.52 -5.95 -13.96
N SER A 145 -18.66 -6.51 -14.83
CA SER A 145 -17.62 -5.77 -15.54
C SER A 145 -18.18 -4.71 -16.51
N ARG A 146 -19.42 -4.89 -16.98
CA ARG A 146 -20.12 -3.96 -17.88
C ARG A 146 -21.08 -3.02 -17.15
N LEU A 147 -21.27 -3.20 -15.85
CA LEU A 147 -22.13 -2.32 -15.06
C LEU A 147 -21.38 -1.02 -14.72
N PRO A 148 -22.10 0.08 -14.50
CA PRO A 148 -21.56 1.23 -13.78
C PRO A 148 -20.94 0.74 -12.46
N LEU A 149 -19.78 1.29 -12.08
CA LEU A 149 -19.00 0.80 -10.93
C LEU A 149 -19.87 0.75 -9.67
N THR A 150 -20.62 1.83 -9.45
CA THR A 150 -21.50 1.98 -8.29
C THR A 150 -22.59 0.91 -8.24
N VAL A 151 -23.08 0.44 -9.39
CA VAL A 151 -24.08 -0.62 -9.47
C VAL A 151 -23.47 -1.97 -9.14
N ALA A 152 -22.26 -2.27 -9.65
CA ALA A 152 -21.56 -3.50 -9.32
C ALA A 152 -21.21 -3.56 -7.81
N ALA A 153 -20.62 -2.50 -7.26
CA ALA A 153 -20.30 -2.37 -5.84
C ALA A 153 -21.55 -2.52 -4.96
N GLN A 154 -22.63 -1.83 -5.31
CA GLN A 154 -23.90 -1.91 -4.60
C GLN A 154 -24.51 -3.32 -4.61
N ARG A 155 -24.39 -4.08 -5.70
CA ARG A 155 -24.90 -5.46 -5.76
C ARG A 155 -24.18 -6.40 -4.79
N VAL A 156 -22.90 -6.12 -4.51
CA VAL A 156 -22.11 -6.86 -3.52
C VAL A 156 -22.46 -6.40 -2.10
N GLN A 157 -22.32 -5.09 -1.82
CA GLN A 157 -22.43 -4.54 -0.46
C GLN A 157 -23.87 -4.36 0.02
N ARG A 158 -24.83 -4.14 -0.88
CA ARG A 158 -26.23 -3.85 -0.58
C ARG A 158 -26.40 -2.71 0.45
N SER A 159 -25.68 -1.60 0.27
CA SER A 159 -25.70 -0.45 1.19
C SER A 159 -26.98 0.40 1.08
N GLY A 160 -27.20 1.31 2.03
CA GLY A 160 -28.27 2.30 1.97
C GLY A 160 -28.03 3.46 0.99
N TYR A 161 -26.86 3.56 0.36
CA TYR A 161 -26.45 4.70 -0.47
C TYR A 161 -25.86 4.25 -1.82
N PRO A 162 -26.69 3.75 -2.77
CA PRO A 162 -26.25 3.11 -4.00
C PRO A 162 -25.32 3.94 -4.91
N GLN A 163 -25.36 5.27 -4.82
CA GLN A 163 -24.58 6.18 -5.68
C GLN A 163 -23.27 6.65 -5.03
N ALA A 164 -23.03 6.33 -3.76
CA ALA A 164 -21.89 6.87 -3.01
C ALA A 164 -20.54 6.38 -3.55
N TYR A 165 -20.49 5.23 -4.22
CA TYR A 165 -19.26 4.67 -4.78
C TYR A 165 -18.77 5.43 -6.02
N ALA A 166 -19.67 6.05 -6.79
CA ALA A 166 -19.33 6.69 -8.07
C ALA A 166 -18.27 7.80 -7.92
N LYS A 167 -18.29 8.55 -6.81
CA LYS A 167 -17.31 9.62 -6.55
C LYS A 167 -15.87 9.11 -6.41
N HIS A 168 -15.69 7.83 -6.07
CA HIS A 168 -14.38 7.20 -5.89
C HIS A 168 -13.85 6.53 -7.16
N GLU A 169 -14.64 6.46 -8.23
CA GLU A 169 -14.22 5.80 -9.48
C GLU A 169 -12.94 6.41 -10.09
N PRO A 170 -12.73 7.74 -10.12
CA PRO A 170 -11.48 8.33 -10.62
C PRO A 170 -10.24 7.86 -9.82
N ASP A 171 -10.28 7.99 -8.49
CA ASP A 171 -9.16 7.63 -7.61
C ASP A 171 -8.88 6.12 -7.67
N ALA A 172 -9.93 5.30 -7.62
CA ALA A 172 -9.82 3.86 -7.73
C ALA A 172 -9.27 3.41 -9.09
N THR A 173 -9.53 4.18 -10.16
CA THR A 173 -8.97 3.91 -11.49
C THR A 173 -7.47 4.19 -11.52
N LEU A 174 -7.01 5.29 -10.92
CA LEU A 174 -5.56 5.57 -10.80
C LEU A 174 -4.85 4.48 -9.99
N LEU A 175 -5.41 4.12 -8.84
CA LEU A 175 -4.88 3.06 -7.99
C LEU A 175 -4.83 1.71 -8.72
N ALA A 176 -5.93 1.30 -9.37
CA ALA A 176 -5.98 0.04 -10.11
C ALA A 176 -4.99 0.03 -11.29
N ALA A 177 -4.85 1.13 -12.01
CA ALA A 177 -3.89 1.26 -13.12
C ALA A 177 -2.47 0.95 -12.67
N ALA A 178 -2.03 1.59 -11.57
CA ALA A 178 -0.71 1.40 -11.02
C ALA A 178 -0.55 0.01 -10.39
N LEU A 179 -1.45 -0.37 -9.47
CA LEU A 179 -1.32 -1.59 -8.68
C LEU A 179 -1.56 -2.89 -9.45
N THR A 180 -2.16 -2.82 -10.65
CA THR A 180 -2.23 -3.96 -11.60
C THR A 180 -1.17 -3.87 -12.71
N GLY A 181 -0.24 -2.92 -12.57
CA GLY A 181 0.93 -2.74 -13.43
C GLY A 181 0.64 -2.29 -14.86
N ARG A 182 -0.57 -1.76 -15.14
CA ARG A 182 -0.86 -1.13 -16.44
C ARG A 182 -0.14 0.21 -16.58
N ALA A 183 -0.16 1.03 -15.53
CA ALA A 183 0.57 2.30 -15.46
C ALA A 183 1.95 2.05 -14.83
N ALA A 184 2.95 1.78 -15.67
CA ALA A 184 4.34 1.58 -15.25
C ALA A 184 4.87 2.81 -14.48
N ALA A 185 5.64 2.58 -13.41
CA ALA A 185 6.23 3.64 -12.58
C ALA A 185 5.22 4.68 -12.04
N GLY A 186 3.93 4.32 -11.97
CA GLY A 186 2.85 5.24 -11.62
C GLY A 186 2.60 5.40 -10.12
N LEU A 187 3.20 4.57 -9.27
CA LEU A 187 3.08 4.64 -7.81
C LEU A 187 4.41 4.96 -7.15
N SER A 188 4.42 5.90 -6.22
CA SER A 188 5.56 6.19 -5.35
C SER A 188 5.14 6.39 -3.89
N CYS A 189 6.05 6.12 -2.95
CA CYS A 189 5.89 6.34 -1.51
C CYS A 189 7.14 6.96 -0.85
N GLU A 190 6.98 7.53 0.34
CA GLU A 190 8.02 7.87 1.32
C GLU A 190 8.35 6.59 2.09
N GLY A 191 9.54 6.02 1.88
CA GLY A 191 9.82 4.64 2.24
C GLY A 191 10.18 4.37 3.71
N ARG A 192 10.40 5.38 4.57
CA ARG A 192 10.99 5.17 5.91
C ARG A 192 10.22 5.81 7.08
N PRO A 193 9.52 5.00 7.90
CA PRO A 193 9.13 5.35 9.27
C PRO A 193 9.99 4.64 10.31
N GLY A 194 11.23 5.08 10.55
CA GLY A 194 12.04 4.66 11.72
C GLY A 194 13.45 4.16 11.40
N ILE A 195 14.20 3.79 12.43
CA ILE A 195 15.68 3.63 12.43
C ILE A 195 16.17 2.18 12.46
N GLU A 196 15.27 1.20 12.57
CA GLU A 196 15.64 -0.22 12.64
C GLU A 196 15.88 -0.80 11.23
N PRO A 197 16.83 -1.75 11.10
CA PRO A 197 17.10 -2.45 9.85
C PRO A 197 15.87 -3.17 9.30
N GLY A 198 15.83 -3.35 7.99
CA GLY A 198 14.84 -4.17 7.32
C GLY A 198 15.11 -5.67 7.45
N ASP A 199 14.09 -6.47 7.14
CA ASP A 199 14.17 -7.93 7.18
C ASP A 199 13.64 -8.51 5.86
N PRO A 200 14.51 -9.08 5.01
CA PRO A 200 14.13 -9.74 3.75
C PRO A 200 13.09 -10.86 3.96
N GLU A 201 13.13 -11.59 5.07
CA GLU A 201 12.18 -12.68 5.34
C GLU A 201 10.78 -12.15 5.67
N ARG A 202 10.68 -10.96 6.28
CA ARG A 202 9.39 -10.26 6.41
C ARG A 202 8.82 -9.86 5.04
N VAL A 203 9.67 -9.48 4.09
CA VAL A 203 9.25 -9.20 2.71
C VAL A 203 8.75 -10.48 2.02
N ARG A 204 9.49 -11.58 2.12
CA ARG A 204 9.07 -12.89 1.56
C ARG A 204 7.73 -13.35 2.16
N THR A 205 7.59 -13.25 3.48
CA THR A 205 6.37 -13.61 4.19
C THR A 205 5.18 -12.78 3.72
N ALA A 206 5.36 -11.46 3.57
CA ALA A 206 4.32 -10.56 3.08
C ALA A 206 3.93 -10.84 1.61
N LEU A 207 4.91 -11.14 0.74
CA LEU A 207 4.65 -11.55 -0.65
C LEU A 207 3.78 -12.81 -0.71
N VAL A 208 4.15 -13.85 0.06
CA VAL A 208 3.39 -15.11 0.11
C VAL A 208 2.00 -14.91 0.70
N ARG A 209 1.85 -14.02 1.70
CA ARG A 209 0.54 -13.68 2.28
C ARG A 209 -0.40 -13.08 1.24
N ASP A 210 0.07 -12.10 0.46
CA ASP A 210 -0.78 -11.32 -0.44
C ASP A 210 -0.97 -11.95 -1.83
N PHE A 211 0.06 -12.59 -2.37
CA PHE A 211 0.03 -13.23 -3.70
C PHE A 211 -0.12 -14.76 -3.68
N GLY A 212 0.04 -15.39 -2.50
CA GLY A 212 0.03 -16.84 -2.34
C GLY A 212 1.41 -17.49 -2.52
N ARG A 213 1.51 -18.78 -2.18
CA ARG A 213 2.78 -19.54 -2.11
C ARG A 213 3.53 -19.65 -3.44
N GLY A 214 2.85 -19.55 -4.58
CA GLY A 214 3.47 -19.70 -5.90
C GLY A 214 4.26 -18.48 -6.39
N ILE A 215 4.34 -17.40 -5.60
CA ILE A 215 5.00 -16.16 -6.02
C ILE A 215 6.54 -16.21 -5.88
N LEU A 216 7.05 -17.03 -4.97
CA LEU A 216 8.49 -17.22 -4.76
C LEU A 216 8.89 -18.64 -5.22
N PRO A 217 10.10 -18.81 -5.78
CA PRO A 217 10.63 -20.13 -6.08
C PRO A 217 10.87 -20.93 -4.78
N GLU A 218 10.57 -22.24 -4.80
CA GLU A 218 10.60 -23.10 -3.60
C GLU A 218 11.98 -23.16 -2.91
N SER A 219 13.07 -22.88 -3.63
CA SER A 219 14.43 -22.87 -3.07
C SER A 219 14.72 -21.74 -2.08
N SER A 220 13.85 -20.72 -1.97
CA SER A 220 13.99 -19.65 -0.97
C SER A 220 13.63 -20.07 0.46
N ALA A 221 13.08 -21.27 0.67
CA ALA A 221 12.66 -21.75 2.00
C ALA A 221 13.73 -22.55 2.77
N THR A 222 14.95 -22.69 2.23
CA THR A 222 16.05 -23.47 2.83
C THR A 222 17.13 -22.58 3.42
N GLY A 223 16.76 -21.76 4.41
CA GLY A 223 17.68 -21.06 5.32
C GLY A 223 17.60 -21.52 6.77
N SER A 224 16.71 -22.47 7.09
CA SER A 224 16.51 -22.98 8.45
C SER A 224 17.25 -24.32 8.64
N GLY A 225 18.57 -24.24 8.84
CA GLY A 225 19.42 -25.42 9.07
C GLY A 225 20.49 -25.16 10.13
N LYS A 226 20.18 -25.50 11.38
CA LYS A 226 21.07 -25.86 12.51
C LYS A 226 22.33 -25.01 12.76
N SER A 227 22.30 -24.30 13.89
CA SER A 227 23.48 -24.00 14.70
C SER A 227 24.24 -25.29 15.08
N ALA A 228 25.47 -25.43 14.60
CA ALA A 228 26.58 -26.11 15.28
C ALA A 228 27.89 -25.93 14.48
N GLY A 229 28.96 -25.46 15.14
CA GLY A 229 30.35 -25.67 14.72
C GLY A 229 31.07 -24.45 14.17
N GLY A 230 32.04 -23.95 14.94
CA GLY A 230 32.91 -22.83 14.56
C GLY A 230 33.88 -23.15 13.42
N GLY A 231 34.17 -22.12 12.62
CA GLY A 231 35.22 -22.11 11.59
C GLY A 231 35.55 -20.67 11.22
N LYS A 232 36.84 -20.32 11.33
CA LYS A 232 37.41 -18.99 11.10
C LYS A 232 37.82 -18.87 9.63
N GLY A 233 37.47 -17.76 8.97
CA GLY A 233 38.16 -17.27 7.76
C GLY A 233 37.35 -17.36 6.46
N GLY A 234 37.19 -16.20 5.80
CA GLY A 234 36.70 -16.10 4.43
C GLY A 234 36.00 -14.77 4.18
N SER A 235 36.75 -13.79 3.66
CA SER A 235 36.21 -12.54 3.10
C SER A 235 35.37 -12.86 1.87
N GLY A 236 34.08 -13.17 2.09
CA GLY A 236 33.06 -13.35 1.06
C GLY A 236 32.27 -12.05 0.87
N ASP A 237 32.01 -11.73 -0.38
CA ASP A 237 31.27 -10.56 -0.88
C ASP A 237 29.96 -10.27 -0.10
N LYS A 238 29.80 -9.05 0.42
CA LYS A 238 28.66 -8.58 1.24
C LYS A 238 27.43 -8.21 0.37
N GLY A 239 27.09 -9.02 -0.61
CA GLY A 239 26.28 -8.56 -1.75
C GLY A 239 24.77 -8.81 -1.74
N ASP A 240 24.26 -9.86 -1.08
CA ASP A 240 22.91 -10.38 -1.44
C ASP A 240 22.01 -10.75 -0.24
N GLY A 241 22.42 -10.41 0.99
CA GLY A 241 21.63 -10.68 2.19
C GLY A 241 20.33 -9.87 2.25
N ASP A 242 20.38 -8.61 1.81
CA ASP A 242 19.32 -7.62 2.05
C ASP A 242 18.38 -7.42 0.85
N THR A 243 18.47 -8.27 -0.17
CA THR A 243 17.64 -8.16 -1.39
C THR A 243 16.79 -9.40 -1.61
N VAL A 244 15.47 -9.18 -1.76
CA VAL A 244 14.53 -10.20 -2.22
C VAL A 244 14.33 -10.08 -3.72
N THR A 245 14.64 -11.16 -4.45
CA THR A 245 14.43 -11.26 -5.90
C THR A 245 13.18 -12.10 -6.20
N VAL A 246 12.24 -11.53 -6.96
CA VAL A 246 11.00 -12.19 -7.39
C VAL A 246 11.04 -12.40 -8.90
N PRO A 247 11.06 -13.65 -9.40
CA PRO A 247 11.10 -13.91 -10.83
C PRO A 247 9.76 -13.53 -11.48
N VAL A 248 9.82 -12.89 -12.66
CA VAL A 248 8.64 -12.63 -13.47
C VAL A 248 8.72 -13.52 -14.71
N PRO A 249 7.99 -14.63 -14.79
CA PRO A 249 8.16 -15.59 -15.87
C PRO A 249 7.72 -14.99 -17.22
N ALA A 250 8.57 -15.17 -18.24
CA ALA A 250 8.38 -14.67 -19.61
C ALA A 250 7.16 -15.26 -20.32
N SER A 251 6.74 -16.44 -19.91
CA SER A 251 5.49 -17.08 -20.29
C SER A 251 4.56 -17.15 -19.09
N GLY A 252 3.28 -16.86 -19.28
CA GLY A 252 2.28 -17.14 -18.25
C GLY A 252 0.86 -17.10 -18.79
N ASP A 253 -0.07 -17.43 -17.90
CA ASP A 253 -1.50 -17.42 -18.17
C ASP A 253 -1.94 -16.07 -18.79
N PRO A 254 -2.51 -16.06 -20.02
CA PRO A 254 -3.01 -14.84 -20.65
C PRO A 254 -4.01 -14.07 -19.78
N ALA A 255 -4.77 -14.77 -18.93
CA ALA A 255 -5.74 -14.17 -18.03
C ALA A 255 -5.08 -13.37 -16.89
N ALA A 256 -3.82 -13.67 -16.56
CA ALA A 256 -3.05 -12.97 -15.52
C ALA A 256 -2.34 -11.70 -16.02
N GLY A 257 -2.54 -11.33 -17.29
CA GLY A 257 -1.90 -10.18 -17.94
C GLY A 257 -0.50 -10.48 -18.46
N THR A 258 0.09 -9.52 -19.16
CA THR A 258 1.45 -9.68 -19.70
C THR A 258 2.45 -9.83 -18.56
N PRO A 259 3.55 -10.58 -18.75
CA PRO A 259 4.61 -10.67 -17.76
C PRO A 259 5.08 -9.29 -17.27
N ARG A 260 5.22 -8.32 -18.19
CA ARG A 260 5.58 -6.94 -17.88
C ARG A 260 4.61 -6.29 -16.89
N ARG A 261 3.29 -6.46 -17.07
CA ARG A 261 2.28 -5.94 -16.14
C ARG A 261 2.42 -6.59 -14.76
N ARG A 262 2.66 -7.90 -14.69
CA ARG A 262 2.83 -8.60 -13.41
C ARG A 262 4.04 -8.09 -12.63
N GLY A 263 5.17 -7.88 -13.29
CA GLY A 263 6.34 -7.32 -12.61
C GLY A 263 6.12 -5.88 -12.13
N TRP A 264 5.39 -5.05 -12.88
CA TRP A 264 4.99 -3.72 -12.39
C TRP A 264 4.02 -3.79 -11.21
N ALA A 265 3.07 -4.73 -11.19
CA ALA A 265 2.19 -4.94 -10.04
C ALA A 265 2.99 -5.32 -8.78
N LEU A 266 3.98 -6.21 -8.91
CA LEU A 266 4.88 -6.59 -7.82
C LEU A 266 5.77 -5.43 -7.35
N ALA A 267 6.36 -4.69 -8.29
CA ALA A 267 7.19 -3.53 -7.97
C ALA A 267 6.39 -2.45 -7.21
N HIS A 268 5.15 -2.15 -7.66
CA HIS A 268 4.29 -1.22 -6.96
C HIS A 268 3.78 -1.76 -5.61
N TRP A 269 3.51 -3.06 -5.49
CA TRP A 269 3.22 -3.66 -4.19
C TRP A 269 4.39 -3.46 -3.20
N ALA A 270 5.63 -3.64 -3.66
CA ALA A 270 6.82 -3.44 -2.83
C ALA A 270 6.95 -1.96 -2.41
N VAL A 271 6.75 -1.02 -3.34
CA VAL A 271 6.75 0.42 -3.03
C VAL A 271 5.65 0.80 -2.03
N ALA A 272 4.44 0.26 -2.18
CA ALA A 272 3.32 0.50 -1.26
C ALA A 272 3.61 -0.01 0.17
N ASN A 273 4.35 -1.11 0.28
CA ASN A 273 4.73 -1.72 1.55
C ASN A 273 6.05 -1.18 2.13
N SER A 274 6.68 -0.22 1.46
CA SER A 274 8.05 0.20 1.79
C SER A 274 8.21 0.68 3.22
N SER A 275 7.26 1.48 3.70
CA SER A 275 7.20 1.92 5.09
C SER A 275 7.07 0.77 6.10
N ALA A 276 6.23 -0.23 5.83
CA ALA A 276 5.94 -1.32 6.76
C ALA A 276 7.02 -2.41 6.79
N LEU A 277 7.71 -2.57 5.66
CA LEU A 277 8.70 -3.63 5.41
C LEU A 277 10.14 -3.12 5.30
N ARG A 278 10.37 -1.81 5.48
CA ARG A 278 11.71 -1.18 5.38
C ARG A 278 12.36 -1.36 4.01
N ILE A 279 11.56 -1.30 2.95
CA ILE A 279 12.08 -1.40 1.59
C ILE A 279 12.65 -0.05 1.20
N GLU A 280 13.93 -0.04 0.86
CA GLU A 280 14.64 1.18 0.48
C GLU A 280 14.84 1.32 -1.02
N LYS A 281 14.78 0.19 -1.74
CA LYS A 281 15.05 0.14 -3.17
C LYS A 281 14.16 -0.89 -3.84
N VAL A 282 13.57 -0.52 -4.97
CA VAL A 282 12.86 -1.45 -5.85
C VAL A 282 13.35 -1.23 -7.27
N THR A 283 13.79 -2.30 -7.95
CA THR A 283 14.16 -2.23 -9.37
C THR A 283 13.32 -3.17 -10.22
N TYR A 284 12.87 -2.66 -11.35
CA TYR A 284 12.17 -3.45 -12.37
C TYR A 284 12.19 -2.73 -13.73
N ALA A 285 12.35 -3.50 -14.81
CA ALA A 285 12.24 -3.00 -16.19
C ALA A 285 13.07 -1.73 -16.51
N GLY A 286 14.32 -1.67 -16.01
CA GLY A 286 15.23 -0.53 -16.22
C GLY A 286 14.89 0.71 -15.39
N ARG A 287 13.99 0.57 -14.40
CA ARG A 287 13.58 1.64 -13.49
C ARG A 287 13.97 1.28 -12.06
N GLU A 288 14.32 2.29 -11.30
CA GLU A 288 14.66 2.20 -9.88
C GLU A 288 13.84 3.21 -9.09
N TRP A 289 13.16 2.73 -8.05
CA TRP A 289 12.59 3.56 -7.00
C TRP A 289 13.48 3.46 -5.77
N ARG A 290 13.66 4.59 -5.06
CA ARG A 290 14.32 4.63 -3.75
C ARG A 290 13.47 5.36 -2.73
N ALA A 291 13.51 4.87 -1.51
CA ALA A 291 12.94 5.57 -0.36
C ALA A 291 13.57 6.96 -0.20
N SER A 292 12.73 7.93 0.16
CA SER A 292 13.14 9.30 0.49
C SER A 292 12.33 9.80 1.68
N ASP A 293 12.94 10.66 2.49
CA ASP A 293 12.31 11.36 3.61
C ASP A 293 11.70 12.72 3.17
N ASP A 294 11.96 13.13 1.93
CA ASP A 294 11.58 14.42 1.34
C ASP A 294 10.33 14.34 0.43
N GLY A 295 9.59 13.23 0.50
CA GLY A 295 8.41 12.99 -0.33
C GLY A 295 8.43 11.63 -1.03
N PRO A 296 7.37 11.31 -1.79
CA PRO A 296 7.34 10.10 -2.60
C PRO A 296 8.53 10.05 -3.58
N GLY A 297 9.45 9.10 -3.37
CA GLY A 297 10.70 9.00 -4.15
C GLY A 297 10.45 8.78 -5.65
N PRO A 298 11.10 9.49 -6.58
CA PRO A 298 10.82 9.32 -8.00
C PRO A 298 11.34 7.98 -8.53
N TRP A 299 10.65 7.43 -9.54
CA TRP A 299 11.21 6.37 -10.38
C TRP A 299 12.22 6.96 -11.35
N ARG A 300 13.46 6.47 -11.31
CA ARG A 300 14.55 6.90 -12.20
C ARG A 300 14.91 5.80 -13.19
N GLU A 301 15.36 6.18 -14.36
CA GLU A 301 15.97 5.23 -15.28
C GLU A 301 17.35 4.83 -14.76
N VAL A 302 17.62 3.53 -14.78
CA VAL A 302 18.94 2.98 -14.46
C VAL A 302 19.46 2.27 -15.69
N SER A 303 20.68 2.63 -16.11
CA SER A 303 21.37 1.91 -17.18
C SER A 303 21.62 0.48 -16.71
N PRO A 304 21.47 -0.54 -17.57
CA PRO A 304 21.85 -1.89 -17.21
C PRO A 304 23.35 -1.91 -16.85
N ASP A 305 23.70 -2.57 -15.75
CA ASP A 305 25.10 -2.76 -15.38
C ASP A 305 25.82 -3.45 -16.54
N LYS A 306 26.98 -2.90 -16.93
CA LYS A 306 27.83 -3.44 -18.01
C LYS A 306 28.40 -4.85 -17.70
N GLY A 307 28.00 -5.49 -16.60
CA GLY A 307 28.49 -6.79 -16.14
C GLY A 307 27.60 -7.99 -16.50
N SER A 308 26.34 -7.80 -16.90
CA SER A 308 25.47 -8.93 -17.30
C SER A 308 25.45 -9.04 -18.81
N GLY A 309 26.41 -9.79 -19.35
CA GLY A 309 26.48 -10.12 -20.77
C GLY A 309 25.23 -10.85 -21.26
N ALA A 310 24.31 -10.11 -21.85
CA ALA A 310 23.40 -10.61 -22.88
C ALA A 310 23.45 -9.62 -24.04
N GLY A 311 23.79 -10.14 -25.22
CA GLY A 311 24.06 -9.37 -26.43
C GLY A 311 22.94 -8.40 -26.81
N GLY A 312 23.36 -7.30 -27.43
CA GLY A 312 22.54 -6.12 -27.69
C GLY A 312 21.21 -6.39 -28.38
N SER A 313 20.21 -5.64 -27.94
CA SER A 313 19.05 -5.27 -28.72
C SER A 313 18.61 -3.88 -28.28
N SER A 314 18.31 -3.02 -29.26
CA SER A 314 17.88 -1.64 -29.07
C SER A 314 16.69 -1.50 -28.10
N PRO A 315 16.49 -0.32 -27.49
CA PRO A 315 15.38 -0.06 -26.58
C PRO A 315 14.08 0.09 -27.38
N GLY A 316 13.50 -1.04 -27.78
CA GLY A 316 12.15 -1.13 -28.33
C GLY A 316 11.33 -2.10 -27.50
N GLU A 317 10.22 -1.63 -26.92
CA GLU A 317 8.97 -2.24 -26.40
C GLU A 317 8.84 -3.76 -26.04
N GLY A 318 9.89 -4.57 -26.07
CA GLY A 318 9.87 -6.03 -25.89
C GLY A 318 10.91 -6.54 -24.91
N GLY A 319 11.32 -5.73 -23.92
CA GLY A 319 12.23 -6.16 -22.85
C GLY A 319 11.58 -7.26 -22.00
N GLY A 320 12.11 -8.47 -22.11
CA GLY A 320 11.61 -9.70 -21.53
C GLY A 320 11.33 -9.61 -20.02
N ALA A 321 10.43 -10.46 -19.56
CA ALA A 321 10.10 -10.59 -18.16
C ALA A 321 11.35 -11.00 -17.37
N GLY A 322 11.93 -10.02 -16.67
CA GLY A 322 13.08 -10.20 -15.81
C GLY A 322 12.65 -10.55 -14.39
N GLU A 323 13.31 -9.93 -13.42
CA GLU A 323 13.05 -10.08 -12.00
C GLU A 323 12.70 -8.72 -11.38
N VAL A 324 11.89 -8.73 -10.32
CA VAL A 324 11.72 -7.58 -9.44
C VAL A 324 12.70 -7.75 -8.29
N ARG A 325 13.59 -6.78 -8.05
CA ARG A 325 14.52 -6.80 -6.92
C ARG A 325 14.05 -5.80 -5.87
N ILE A 326 13.95 -6.26 -4.63
CA ILE A 326 13.41 -5.52 -3.49
C ILE A 326 14.50 -5.48 -2.42
N GLY A 327 15.20 -4.36 -2.31
CA GLY A 327 16.24 -4.14 -1.30
C GLY A 327 15.66 -3.53 -0.03
N VAL A 328 15.97 -4.12 1.11
CA VAL A 328 15.64 -3.56 2.42
C VAL A 328 16.81 -2.77 3.00
N GLY A 329 16.53 -1.90 3.97
CA GLY A 329 17.54 -1.06 4.60
C GLY A 329 18.44 -1.79 5.59
N GLU A 330 19.70 -1.36 5.64
CA GLU A 330 20.68 -1.74 6.68
C GLU A 330 20.38 -1.08 8.03
#